data_AF-A0A2A5AAJ4-F1
#
_entry.id   AF-A0A2A5AAJ4-F1
#
_cell.length_a   1.000
_cell.length_b   1.000
_cell.length_c   1.000
_cell.angle_alpha   90.00
_cell.angle_beta   90.00
_cell.angle_gamma   90.00
#
_symmetry.space_group_name_H-M   'P 1'
#
loop_
_entity.id
_entity.type
_entity.pdbx_description
1 polymer ?
#
loop_
_entity_poly.entity_id
_entity_poly.type
_entity_poly.pdbx_seq_one_letter_code
_entity_poly.pdbx_strand_id
1 'polypeptide(L)' 'MHQCGLVTLQKDPKSTARALIRLIEEPHFFHACSKAGRLRVELKYSQKKLIRNYYGLYKEKLKEIEKEN' A
#
# COMPACT_ATOMS: atom_id res chain seq x y z
N MET A 1 11.39 -1.53 -5.44
CA MET A 1 10.10 -1.54 -4.72
C MET A 1 10.22 -2.52 -3.56
N HIS A 2 9.99 -2.10 -2.31
CA HIS A 2 10.09 -3.02 -1.16
C HIS A 2 8.84 -3.92 -1.14
N GLN A 3 9.05 -5.24 -1.17
CA GLN A 3 7.97 -6.22 -1.10
C GLN A 3 7.32 -6.15 0.28
N CYS A 4 6.03 -5.79 0.32
CA CYS A 4 5.27 -5.56 1.56
C CYS A 4 4.51 -6.80 2.07
N GLY A 5 4.72 -7.94 1.43
CA GLY A 5 3.96 -9.17 1.64
C GLY A 5 4.06 -10.12 0.45
N LEU A 6 3.21 -11.15 0.47
CA LEU A 6 3.14 -12.16 -0.57
C LEU A 6 2.00 -11.85 -1.53
N VAL A 7 2.25 -11.99 -2.83
CA VAL A 7 1.21 -11.95 -3.87
C VAL A 7 1.27 -13.28 -4.59
N THR A 8 0.16 -14.00 -4.60
CA THR A 8 0.06 -15.34 -5.18
C THR A 8 -1.14 -15.41 -6.12
N LEU A 9 -1.09 -16.33 -7.08
CA LEU A 9 -2.20 -16.52 -8.02
C LEU A 9 -3.35 -17.23 -7.32
N GLN A 10 -4.57 -16.71 -7.49
CA GLN A 10 -5.78 -17.24 -6.84
C GLN A 10 -6.03 -18.74 -7.11
N LYS A 11 -5.66 -19.22 -8.30
CA LYS A 11 -5.85 -20.63 -8.72
C LYS A 11 -4.61 -21.51 -8.50
N ASP A 12 -3.64 -21.04 -7.72
CA ASP A 12 -2.42 -21.80 -7.40
C ASP A 12 -2.21 -21.92 -5.88
N PRO A 13 -2.89 -22.89 -5.24
CA PRO A 13 -2.73 -23.13 -3.81
C PRO A 13 -1.32 -23.64 -3.47
N LYS A 14 -0.63 -24.31 -4.40
CA LYS A 14 0.72 -24.87 -4.16
C LYS A 14 1.78 -23.76 -4.09
N SER A 15 1.74 -22.76 -4.97
CA SER A 15 2.65 -21.60 -4.80
C SER A 15 2.30 -20.79 -3.56
N THR A 16 1.03 -20.67 -3.22
CA THR A 16 0.60 -20.00 -1.99
C THR A 16 1.16 -20.69 -0.75
N ALA A 17 1.03 -22.01 -0.65
CA ALA A 17 1.59 -22.79 0.45
C ALA A 17 3.12 -22.63 0.55
N ARG A 18 3.85 -22.72 -0.58
CA ARG A 18 5.32 -22.52 -0.59
C ARG A 18 5.72 -21.12 -0.14
N ALA A 19 4.98 -20.10 -0.57
CA ALA A 19 5.25 -18.72 -0.18
C ALA A 19 5.01 -18.49 1.33
N LEU A 20 3.98 -19.13 1.90
CA LEU A 20 3.71 -19.10 3.34
C LEU A 20 4.77 -19.83 4.15
N ILE A 21 5.17 -21.04 3.72
CA ILE A 21 6.25 -21.80 4.36
C ILE A 21 7.52 -20.95 4.39
N ARG A 22 7.91 -20.36 3.26
CA ARG A 22 9.06 -19.48 3.18
C ARG A 22 8.97 -18.28 4.15
N LEU A 23 7.80 -17.69 4.29
CA LEU A 23 7.58 -16.57 5.21
C LEU A 23 7.77 -16.98 6.68
N ILE A 24 7.43 -18.22 7.02
CA ILE A 24 7.59 -18.79 8.37
C ILE A 24 9.05 -19.18 8.62
N GLU A 25 9.70 -19.80 7.64
CA GLU A 25 11.06 -20.37 7.76
C GLU A 25 12.18 -19.34 7.62
N GLU A 26 11.93 -18.18 6.98
CA GLU A 26 12.92 -17.11 6.79
C GLU A 26 12.57 -15.86 7.63
N PRO A 27 13.01 -15.75 8.90
CA PRO A 27 12.68 -14.61 9.78
C PRO A 27 13.07 -13.25 9.20
N HIS A 28 14.21 -13.15 8.51
CA HIS A 28 14.64 -11.91 7.87
C HIS A 28 13.66 -11.45 6.79
N PHE A 29 13.13 -12.40 6.01
CA PHE A 29 12.15 -12.12 4.98
C PHE A 29 10.81 -11.68 5.59
N PHE A 30 10.36 -12.33 6.67
CA PHE A 30 9.21 -11.90 7.44
C PHE A 30 9.35 -10.47 7.97
N HIS A 31 10.46 -10.16 8.64
CA HIS A 31 10.70 -8.83 9.20
C HIS A 31 10.78 -7.75 8.12
N ALA A 32 11.40 -8.05 6.98
CA ALA A 32 11.44 -7.15 5.84
C ALA A 32 10.03 -6.83 5.31
N CYS A 33 9.20 -7.86 5.10
CA CYS A 33 7.82 -7.69 4.65
C CYS A 33 6.99 -6.91 5.68
N SER A 34 7.12 -7.25 6.96
CA SER A 34 6.42 -6.61 8.08
C SER A 34 6.74 -5.12 8.20
N LYS A 35 8.03 -4.75 8.11
CA LYS A 35 8.48 -3.35 8.12
C LYS A 35 8.00 -2.59 6.89
N ALA A 36 8.13 -3.18 5.70
CA ALA A 36 7.70 -2.56 4.45
C ALA A 36 6.17 -2.35 4.41
N GLY A 37 5.39 -3.31 4.93
CA GLY A 37 3.94 -3.22 5.06
C GLY A 37 3.50 -2.04 5.93
N ARG A 38 4.05 -1.90 7.14
CA ARG A 38 3.75 -0.77 8.04
C ARG A 38 4.07 0.57 7.39
N LEU A 39 5.27 0.69 6.80
CA LEU A 39 5.70 1.92 6.14
C LEU A 39 4.79 2.28 4.95
N ARG A 40 4.35 1.29 4.16
CA ARG A 40 3.41 1.52 3.06
C ARG A 40 2.08 2.06 3.56
N VAL A 41 1.53 1.50 4.65
CA VAL A 41 0.29 1.97 5.25
C VAL A 41 0.40 3.43 5.67
N GLU A 42 1.45 3.78 6.41
CA GLU A 42 1.69 5.15 6.85
C GLU A 42 1.81 6.13 5.66
N LEU A 43 2.59 5.75 4.64
CA LEU A 43 2.89 6.63 3.51
C LEU A 43 1.76 6.74 2.48
N LYS A 44 0.86 5.77 2.38
CA LYS A 44 -0.15 5.72 1.30
C LYS A 44 -1.58 5.74 1.81
N TYR A 45 -1.85 5.14 2.96
CA TYR A 45 -3.19 4.91 3.47
C TYR A 45 -3.46 5.61 4.81
N SER A 46 -2.56 6.50 5.26
CA SER A 46 -2.83 7.31 6.45
C SER A 46 -3.99 8.27 6.22
N GLN A 47 -4.84 8.43 7.24
CA GLN A 47 -5.97 9.37 7.21
C GLN A 47 -5.52 10.80 6.87
N LYS A 48 -4.38 11.23 7.42
CA LYS A 48 -3.76 12.53 7.11
C LYS A 48 -3.50 12.70 5.61
N LYS A 49 -3.00 11.67 4.93
CA LYS A 49 -2.77 11.71 3.49
C LYS A 49 -4.06 11.70 2.70
N LEU A 50 -5.03 10.90 3.12
CA LEU A 50 -6.35 10.84 2.49
C LEU A 50 -7.04 12.22 2.53
N ILE A 51 -7.11 12.84 3.70
CA ILE A 51 -7.67 14.19 3.90
C ILE A 51 -6.94 15.21 3.03
N ARG A 52 -5.60 15.17 3.03
CA ARG A 52 -4.79 16.09 2.20
C ARG A 52 -5.11 15.94 0.71
N ASN A 53 -5.26 14.71 0.22
CA ASN A 53 -5.58 14.47 -1.19
C ASN A 53 -6.96 15.03 -1.54
N TYR A 54 -7.99 14.76 -0.73
CA TYR A 54 -9.32 15.32 -0.94
C TYR A 54 -9.33 16.85 -0.89
N TYR A 55 -8.64 17.44 0.08
CA TYR A 55 -8.51 18.89 0.18
C TYR A 55 -7.81 19.50 -1.04
N GLY A 56 -6.80 18.81 -1.59
CA GLY A 56 -6.15 19.18 -2.84
C GLY A 56 -7.14 19.24 -4.00
N LEU A 57 -7.97 18.21 -4.16
CA LEU A 57 -9.01 18.15 -5.19
C LEU A 57 -10.02 19.29 -5.05
N TYR A 58 -10.48 19.59 -3.83
CA TYR A 58 -11.39 20.72 -3.61
C TYR A 58 -10.75 22.07 -3.98
N LYS A 59 -9.49 22.28 -3.63
CA LYS A 59 -8.75 23.49 -4.02
C LYS A 59 -8.59 23.63 -5.52
N GLU A 60 -8.30 22.54 -6.20
CA GLU A 60 -8.17 22.52 -7.65
C GLU A 60 -9.51 22.90 -8.32
N LYS A 61 -10.62 22.28 -7.87
CA LYS A 61 -11.94 22.57 -8.40
C LYS A 61 -12.40 24.01 -8.15
N LEU A 62 -12.12 24.58 -6.97
CA LEU A 62 -12.45 25.98 -6.68
C LEU A 62 -11.71 26.95 -7.62
N LYS A 63 -10.42 26.69 -7.88
CA LYS A 63 -9.63 27.51 -8.82
C LYS A 63 -10.13 27.42 -10.26
N GLU A 64 -10.69 26.28 -10.67
CA GLU A 64 -11.33 26.15 -11.98
C GLU A 64 -12.59 27.03 -12.07
N ILE A 65 -13.45 26.95 -11.06
CA ILE A 65 -14.69 27.76 -10.98
C ILE A 65 -14.37 29.26 -11.00
N GLU A 66 -13.33 29.70 -10.28
CA GLU A 66 -12.89 31.11 -10.27
C GLU A 66 -12.35 31.61 -11.61
N LYS A 67 -11.91 30.72 -12.51
CA LYS A 67 -11.45 31.10 -13.86
C LYS A 67 -12.58 31.13 -14.89
N GLU A 68 -13.68 30.46 -14.62
CA GLU A 68 -14.87 30.41 -15.48
C GLU A 68 -15.82 31.60 -15.23
N ASN A 69 -15.65 32.32 -14.12
CA ASN A 69 -16.39 33.55 -13.77
C ASN A 69 -15.54 34.80 -13.98
#